data_AF-A0A3D5HFI8-F1
#
_entry.id   AF-A0A3D5HFI8-F1
#
_cell.length_a   1.000
_cell.length_b   1.000
_cell.length_c   1.000
_cell.angle_alpha   90.00
_cell.angle_beta   90.00
_cell.angle_gamma   90.00
#
_symmetry.space_group_name_H-M   'P 1'
#
loop_
_entity.id
_entity.type
_entity.pdbx_description
1 polymer ?
#
loop_
_entity_poly.entity_id
_entity_poly.type
_entity_poly.pdbx_seq_one_letter_code
_entity_poly.pdbx_strand_id
1 'polypeptide(L)'
;QKVVETFGKEILQPDGTVNRPLLGRIVFGDPRRLIQLNEISHPMIAEMIENEYEKLVSNSVNKIVFLEAALLIEADWHKVCGQIWVVSLDPAVAMERLQLRDGLSKADARSRIVAQLTPEERLAYADVVLKNDGLPEELVFQTQRALQQLKHARTSGSLA
;
A
#
# COMPACT_ATOMS: atom_id res chain seq x y z
N GLN A 1 -7.21 -20.74 -1.34
CA GLN A 1 -6.83 -22.10 -1.75
C GLN A 1 -5.41 -22.15 -2.32
N LYS A 2 -5.11 -21.43 -3.42
CA LYS A 2 -3.76 -21.36 -4.04
C LYS A 2 -2.61 -21.03 -3.08
N VAL A 3 -2.81 -20.11 -2.12
CA VAL A 3 -1.80 -19.79 -1.09
C VAL A 3 -1.46 -21.01 -0.24
N VAL A 4 -2.47 -21.76 0.23
CA VAL A 4 -2.27 -22.98 1.03
C VAL A 4 -1.61 -24.09 0.21
N GLU A 5 -1.96 -24.21 -1.07
CA GLU A 5 -1.32 -25.16 -1.99
C GLU A 5 0.17 -24.86 -2.18
N THR A 6 0.57 -23.59 -2.16
CA THR A 6 1.94 -23.14 -2.42
C THR A 6 2.83 -23.11 -1.16
N PHE A 7 2.25 -22.70 -0.03
CA PHE A 7 2.96 -22.50 1.25
C PHE A 7 2.65 -23.58 2.29
N GLY A 8 1.87 -24.59 1.90
CA GLY A 8 1.54 -25.74 2.73
C GLY A 8 0.40 -25.48 3.74
N LYS A 9 -0.04 -26.54 4.42
CA LYS A 9 -1.12 -26.44 5.43
C LYS A 9 -0.63 -25.89 6.77
N GLU A 10 0.68 -25.88 6.99
CA GLU A 10 1.34 -25.33 8.17
C GLU A 10 1.09 -23.83 8.36
N ILE A 11 0.76 -23.10 7.28
CA ILE A 11 0.39 -21.69 7.37
C ILE A 11 -1.06 -21.48 7.83
N LEU A 12 -1.79 -22.53 8.17
CA LEU A 12 -3.15 -22.44 8.69
C LEU A 12 -3.19 -22.52 10.21
N GLN A 13 -4.06 -21.73 10.80
CA GLN A 13 -4.47 -21.85 12.18
C GLN A 13 -5.44 -23.04 12.36
N PRO A 14 -5.71 -23.48 13.60
CA PRO A 14 -6.68 -24.56 13.85
C PRO A 14 -8.09 -24.27 13.33
N ASP A 15 -8.48 -22.99 13.21
CA ASP A 15 -9.76 -22.55 12.65
C ASP A 15 -9.79 -22.47 11.12
N GLY A 16 -8.69 -22.83 10.45
CA GLY A 16 -8.53 -22.79 9.00
C GLY A 16 -8.19 -21.42 8.42
N THR A 17 -8.02 -20.38 9.25
CA THR A 17 -7.55 -19.07 8.80
C THR A 17 -6.04 -19.04 8.58
N VAL A 18 -5.54 -18.10 7.78
CA VAL A 18 -4.10 -17.98 7.53
C VAL A 18 -3.38 -17.39 8.75
N ASN A 19 -2.36 -18.10 9.23
CA ASN A 19 -1.38 -17.60 10.19
C ASN A 19 -0.47 -16.58 9.49
N ARG A 20 -0.92 -15.32 9.45
CA ARG A 20 -0.22 -14.20 8.81
C ARG A 20 1.19 -13.96 9.37
N PRO A 21 1.44 -14.04 10.69
CA PRO A 21 2.81 -13.95 11.23
C PRO A 21 3.74 -15.03 10.66
N LEU A 22 3.30 -16.29 10.59
CA LEU A 22 4.09 -17.38 10.04
C LEU A 22 4.34 -17.20 8.54
N LEU A 23 3.29 -16.93 7.77
CA LEU A 23 3.42 -16.68 6.33
C LEU A 23 4.35 -15.49 6.06
N GLY A 24 4.22 -14.42 6.85
CA GLY A 24 5.11 -13.26 6.80
C GLY A 24 6.58 -13.63 6.97
N ARG A 25 6.93 -14.44 7.98
CA ARG A 25 8.30 -14.92 8.17
C ARG A 25 8.82 -15.71 6.97
N ILE A 26 7.97 -16.55 6.37
CA ILE A 26 8.34 -17.35 5.19
C ILE A 26 8.63 -16.44 3.99
N VAL A 27 7.72 -15.51 3.67
CA VAL A 27 7.83 -14.71 2.45
C VAL A 27 8.85 -13.58 2.57
N PHE A 28 9.00 -12.95 3.74
CA PHE A 28 10.03 -11.94 3.95
C PHE A 28 11.42 -12.53 4.23
N GLY A 29 11.53 -13.86 4.40
CA GLY A 29 12.79 -14.59 4.52
C GLY A 29 13.36 -15.10 3.18
N ASP A 30 12.55 -15.21 2.12
CA ASP A 30 12.99 -15.64 0.78
C ASP A 30 12.28 -14.79 -0.29
N PRO A 31 13.01 -13.93 -1.03
CA PRO A 31 12.43 -13.09 -2.08
C PRO A 31 11.63 -13.87 -3.14
N ARG A 32 12.00 -15.12 -3.43
CA ARG A 32 11.25 -15.96 -4.38
C ARG A 32 9.89 -16.37 -3.82
N ARG A 33 9.81 -16.62 -2.51
CA ARG A 33 8.55 -16.92 -1.82
C ARG A 33 7.63 -15.70 -1.82
N LEU A 34 8.19 -14.50 -1.66
CA LEU A 34 7.42 -13.26 -1.78
C LEU A 34 6.86 -13.06 -3.19
N ILE A 35 7.67 -13.28 -4.23
CA ILE A 35 7.21 -13.23 -5.63
C ILE A 35 6.05 -14.20 -5.85
N GLN A 36 6.18 -15.46 -5.40
CA GLN A 36 5.10 -16.45 -5.52
C GLN A 36 3.82 -16.02 -4.82
N LEU A 37 3.91 -15.41 -3.62
CA LEU A 37 2.73 -14.91 -2.93
C LEU A 37 2.08 -13.79 -3.73
N ASN A 38 2.88 -12.85 -4.24
CA ASN A 38 2.40 -11.71 -5.02
C ASN A 38 1.75 -12.15 -6.33
N GLU A 39 2.32 -13.12 -7.05
CA GLU A 39 1.73 -13.69 -8.27
C GLU A 39 0.34 -14.32 -8.02
N ILE A 40 0.13 -14.91 -6.84
CA ILE A 40 -1.15 -15.47 -6.45
C ILE A 40 -2.14 -14.38 -6.02
N SER A 41 -1.68 -13.42 -5.21
CA SER A 41 -2.55 -12.44 -4.56
C SER A 41 -2.86 -11.23 -5.43
N HIS A 42 -1.92 -10.74 -6.23
CA HIS A 42 -2.10 -9.49 -6.97
C HIS A 42 -3.24 -9.53 -7.99
N PRO A 43 -3.41 -10.59 -8.81
CA PRO A 43 -4.53 -10.64 -9.75
C PRO A 43 -5.89 -10.62 -9.05
N MET A 44 -6.00 -11.32 -7.92
CA MET A 44 -7.24 -11.35 -7.12
C MET A 44 -7.53 -9.99 -6.50
N ILE A 45 -6.51 -9.30 -5.98
CA ILE A 45 -6.67 -7.96 -5.40
C ILE A 45 -7.01 -6.94 -6.50
N ALA A 46 -6.41 -7.03 -7.69
CA ALA A 46 -6.74 -6.15 -8.80
C ALA A 46 -8.21 -6.28 -9.21
N GLU A 47 -8.73 -7.51 -9.33
CA GLU A 47 -10.15 -7.75 -9.59
C GLU A 47 -11.05 -7.20 -8.48
N MET A 48 -10.64 -7.32 -7.21
CA MET A 48 -11.38 -6.72 -6.09
C MET A 48 -11.38 -5.19 -6.14
N ILE A 49 -10.25 -4.56 -6.48
CA ILE A 49 -10.14 -3.10 -6.63
C ILE A 49 -11.07 -2.61 -7.73
N GLU A 50 -11.08 -3.26 -8.90
CA GLU A 50 -11.94 -2.90 -10.03
C GLU A 50 -13.42 -2.99 -9.66
N ASN A 51 -13.84 -4.12 -9.08
CA ASN A 51 -15.22 -4.33 -8.65
C ASN A 51 -15.67 -3.30 -7.59
N GLU A 52 -14.84 -2.99 -6.61
CA GLU A 52 -15.17 -1.98 -5.60
C GLU A 52 -15.19 -0.56 -6.17
N TYR A 53 -14.27 -0.25 -7.08
CA TYR A 53 -14.26 1.03 -7.78
C TYR A 53 -15.56 1.24 -8.55
N GLU A 54 -15.97 0.27 -9.38
CA GLU A 54 -17.22 0.34 -10.16
C GLU A 54 -18.46 0.57 -9.27
N LYS A 55 -18.56 -0.15 -8.15
CA LYS A 55 -19.64 0.06 -7.17
C LYS A 55 -19.65 1.48 -6.61
N LEU A 56 -18.48 2.03 -6.28
CA LEU A 56 -18.35 3.36 -5.70
C LEU A 56 -18.74 4.46 -6.70
N VAL A 57 -18.36 4.31 -7.97
CA VAL A 57 -18.60 5.33 -9.01
C VAL A 57 -19.97 5.23 -9.68
N SER A 58 -20.61 4.05 -9.69
CA SER A 58 -21.92 3.83 -10.35
C SER A 58 -23.04 4.79 -9.90
N ASN A 59 -22.93 5.35 -8.68
CA ASN A 59 -23.97 6.18 -8.08
C ASN A 59 -23.65 7.70 -8.06
N SER A 60 -22.53 8.18 -8.61
CA SER A 60 -22.20 9.62 -8.59
C SER A 60 -21.10 10.03 -9.58
N VAL A 61 -21.33 11.14 -10.29
CA VAL A 61 -20.46 11.63 -11.39
C VAL A 61 -19.22 12.41 -10.90
N ASN A 62 -19.01 12.60 -9.59
CA ASN A 62 -17.93 13.44 -9.07
C ASN A 62 -17.27 12.97 -7.77
N LYS A 63 -17.19 11.65 -7.55
CA LYS A 63 -16.51 11.10 -6.37
C LYS A 63 -14.98 11.13 -6.51
N ILE A 64 -14.31 11.33 -5.38
CA ILE A 64 -12.89 11.04 -5.21
C ILE A 64 -12.81 9.72 -4.46
N VAL A 65 -12.07 8.76 -5.03
CA VAL A 65 -11.82 7.45 -4.42
C VAL A 65 -10.33 7.36 -4.14
N PHE A 66 -9.97 6.95 -2.93
CA PHE A 66 -8.58 6.71 -2.56
C PHE A 66 -8.31 5.21 -2.59
N LEU A 67 -7.37 4.80 -3.43
CA LEU A 67 -6.78 3.46 -3.40
C LEU A 67 -5.50 3.53 -2.56
N GLU A 68 -5.56 2.98 -1.35
CA GLU A 68 -4.39 2.87 -0.47
C GLU A 68 -3.80 1.47 -0.59
N ALA A 69 -2.52 1.39 -0.93
CA ALA A 69 -1.81 0.12 -1.01
C ALA A 69 -0.31 0.34 -0.79
N ALA A 70 0.29 -0.45 0.09
CA ALA A 70 1.73 -0.43 0.35
C ALA A 70 2.57 -0.77 -0.89
N LEU A 71 2.02 -1.56 -1.82
CA LEU A 71 2.66 -2.02 -3.06
C LEU A 71 2.01 -1.39 -4.31
N LEU A 72 1.40 -0.21 -4.19
CA LEU A 72 0.64 0.43 -5.28
C LEU A 72 1.47 0.53 -6.58
N ILE A 73 2.75 0.86 -6.47
CA ILE A 73 3.64 1.04 -7.62
C ILE A 73 4.14 -0.33 -8.10
N GLU A 74 4.64 -1.14 -7.19
CA GLU A 74 5.23 -2.47 -7.43
C GLU A 74 4.23 -3.45 -8.06
N ALA A 75 2.95 -3.32 -7.71
CA ALA A 75 1.86 -4.12 -8.25
C ALA A 75 1.21 -3.50 -9.50
N ASP A 76 1.77 -2.41 -10.04
CA ASP A 76 1.26 -1.68 -11.20
C ASP A 76 -0.14 -1.08 -11.05
N TRP A 77 -0.71 -1.05 -9.84
CA TRP A 77 -2.05 -0.52 -9.57
C TRP A 77 -2.14 1.00 -9.68
N HIS A 78 -1.02 1.71 -9.60
CA HIS A 78 -0.96 3.14 -9.89
C HIS A 78 -1.48 3.49 -11.30
N LYS A 79 -1.43 2.56 -12.26
CA LYS A 79 -1.88 2.77 -13.64
C LYS A 79 -3.39 3.06 -13.77
N VAL A 80 -4.19 2.66 -12.77
CA VAL A 80 -5.63 2.96 -12.73
C VAL A 80 -5.96 4.20 -11.90
N CYS A 81 -4.97 4.86 -11.30
CA CYS A 81 -5.15 6.06 -10.50
C CYS A 81 -4.95 7.32 -11.35
N GLY A 82 -5.84 8.31 -11.18
CA GLY A 82 -5.67 9.61 -11.84
C GLY A 82 -4.67 10.55 -11.16
N GLN A 83 -4.29 10.26 -9.91
CA GLN A 83 -3.27 10.99 -9.16
C GLN A 83 -2.63 10.07 -8.11
N ILE A 84 -1.33 10.18 -7.92
CA ILE A 84 -0.53 9.39 -6.99
C ILE A 84 -0.05 10.28 -5.83
N TRP A 85 -0.43 9.89 -4.62
CA TRP A 85 -0.08 10.60 -3.39
C TRP A 85 0.92 9.77 -2.60
N VAL A 86 2.12 10.30 -2.40
CA VAL A 86 3.19 9.61 -1.67
C VAL A 86 3.36 10.24 -0.30
N VAL A 87 3.19 9.44 0.74
CA VAL A 87 3.58 9.79 2.10
C VAL A 87 5.06 9.47 2.27
N SER A 88 5.87 10.50 2.49
CA SER A 88 7.33 10.43 2.62
C SER A 88 7.74 10.73 4.06
N LEU A 89 8.69 9.94 4.56
CA LEU A 89 9.32 10.11 5.86
C LEU A 89 10.75 9.57 5.81
N ASP A 90 11.57 10.00 6.75
CA ASP A 90 12.94 9.54 6.94
C ASP A 90 12.96 8.01 7.16
N PRO A 91 13.85 7.27 6.46
CA PRO A 91 13.97 5.82 6.61
C PRO A 91 14.21 5.34 8.06
N ALA A 92 14.92 6.11 8.87
CA ALA A 92 15.15 5.80 10.28
C ALA A 92 13.86 5.90 11.09
N VAL A 93 13.04 6.94 10.83
CA VAL A 93 11.72 7.10 11.46
C VAL A 93 10.76 5.99 11.02
N ALA A 94 10.78 5.62 9.73
CA ALA A 94 10.00 4.50 9.21
C ALA A 94 10.34 3.18 9.91
N MET A 95 11.65 2.91 10.07
CA MET A 95 12.13 1.72 10.78
C MET A 95 11.64 1.69 12.23
N GLU A 96 11.84 2.79 12.97
CA GLU A 96 11.43 2.89 14.37
C GLU A 96 9.93 2.66 14.54
N ARG A 97 9.11 3.36 13.74
CA ARG A 97 7.64 3.22 13.77
C ARG A 97 7.19 1.81 13.42
N LEU A 98 7.82 1.18 12.43
CA LEU A 98 7.51 -0.19 12.02
C LEU A 98 7.80 -1.19 13.14
N GLN A 99 8.95 -1.05 13.82
CA GLN A 99 9.31 -1.92 14.94
C GLN A 99 8.35 -1.76 16.12
N LEU A 100 8.04 -0.51 16.50
CA LEU A 100 7.16 -0.21 17.63
C LEU A 100 5.72 -0.67 17.39
N ARG A 101 5.18 -0.43 16.20
CA ARG A 101 3.79 -0.77 15.86
C ARG A 101 3.58 -2.28 15.74
N ASP A 102 4.50 -2.98 15.08
CA ASP A 102 4.30 -4.38 14.70
C ASP A 102 5.06 -5.36 15.63
N GLY A 103 5.80 -4.86 16.62
CA GLY A 103 6.59 -5.68 17.55
C GLY A 103 7.70 -6.48 16.84
N LEU A 104 8.26 -5.94 15.75
CA LEU A 104 9.21 -6.63 14.89
C LEU A 104 10.65 -6.48 15.38
N SER A 105 11.44 -7.54 15.16
CA SER A 105 12.90 -7.44 15.27
C SER A 105 13.43 -6.44 14.23
N LYS A 106 14.61 -5.85 14.50
CA LYS A 106 15.27 -4.95 13.55
C LYS A 106 15.53 -5.62 12.19
N ALA A 107 15.85 -6.93 12.21
CA ALA A 107 16.07 -7.70 11.00
C ALA A 107 14.77 -7.86 10.20
N ASP A 108 13.66 -8.25 10.84
CA ASP A 108 12.37 -8.43 10.17
C ASP A 108 11.82 -7.11 9.61
N ALA A 109 11.93 -6.02 10.37
CA ALA A 109 11.54 -4.68 9.92
C ALA A 109 12.36 -4.25 8.69
N ARG A 110 13.67 -4.49 8.71
CA ARG A 110 14.55 -4.22 7.57
C ARG A 110 14.18 -5.05 6.34
N SER A 111 13.94 -6.34 6.49
CA SER A 111 13.54 -7.21 5.38
C SER A 111 12.27 -6.73 4.68
N ARG A 112 11.32 -6.17 5.43
CA ARG A 112 10.10 -5.58 4.85
C ARG A 112 10.36 -4.29 4.10
N ILE A 113 11.19 -3.41 4.65
CA ILE A 113 11.53 -2.13 4.01
C ILE A 113 12.27 -2.36 2.69
N VAL A 114 13.25 -3.27 2.66
CA VAL A 114 14.04 -3.55 1.44
C VAL A 114 13.27 -4.38 0.40
N ALA A 115 12.14 -4.96 0.76
CA ALA A 115 11.26 -5.68 -0.17
C ALA A 115 10.36 -4.76 -1.00
N GLN A 116 10.43 -3.45 -0.76
CA GLN A 116 9.66 -2.41 -1.44
C GLN A 116 10.60 -1.46 -2.19
N LEU A 117 10.03 -0.63 -3.07
CA LEU A 117 10.78 0.45 -3.70
C LEU A 117 11.40 1.38 -2.66
N THR A 118 12.56 1.93 -3.03
CA THR A 118 13.22 2.98 -2.26
C THR A 118 12.34 4.23 -2.18
N PRO A 119 12.51 5.07 -1.15
CA PRO A 119 11.81 6.35 -1.07
C PRO A 119 11.98 7.20 -2.33
N GLU A 120 13.18 7.21 -2.91
CA GLU A 120 13.52 7.96 -4.12
C GLU A 120 12.76 7.43 -5.33
N GLU A 121 12.73 6.12 -5.54
CA GLU A 121 11.97 5.49 -6.62
C GLU A 121 10.47 5.75 -6.46
N ARG A 122 9.93 5.66 -5.24
CA ARG A 122 8.51 5.93 -4.98
C ARG A 122 8.15 7.40 -5.26
N LEU A 123 9.03 8.34 -4.91
CA LEU A 123 8.80 9.77 -5.16
C LEU A 123 8.77 10.12 -6.64
N ALA A 124 9.42 9.34 -7.51
CA ALA A 124 9.37 9.55 -8.96
C ALA A 124 7.97 9.39 -9.56
N TYR A 125 7.06 8.72 -8.87
CA TYR A 125 5.66 8.54 -9.29
C TYR A 125 4.72 9.58 -8.67
N ALA A 126 5.18 10.44 -7.76
CA ALA A 126 4.32 11.27 -6.94
C ALA A 126 3.82 12.52 -7.69
N ASP A 127 2.51 12.69 -7.77
CA ASP A 127 1.89 13.98 -8.09
C ASP A 127 1.78 14.88 -6.86
N VAL A 128 1.59 14.26 -5.69
CA VAL A 128 1.51 14.92 -4.39
C VAL A 128 2.43 14.22 -3.40
N VAL A 129 3.26 15.00 -2.72
CA VAL A 129 4.14 14.50 -1.66
C VAL A 129 3.67 15.05 -0.32
N LEU A 130 3.42 14.16 0.64
CA LEU A 130 3.02 14.50 2.01
C LEU A 130 4.15 14.08 2.96
N LYS A 131 4.66 15.01 3.77
CA LYS A 131 5.72 14.71 4.74
C LYS A 131 5.14 14.22 6.06
N ASN A 132 5.68 13.12 6.57
CA ASN A 132 5.21 12.44 7.79
C ASN A 132 6.34 12.22 8.81
N ASP A 133 7.36 13.07 8.76
CA ASP A 133 8.47 13.08 9.73
C ASP A 133 8.03 13.61 11.10
N GLY A 134 7.11 14.59 11.10
CA GLY A 134 6.66 15.29 12.29
C GLY A 134 5.39 14.72 12.92
N LEU A 135 4.54 15.63 13.38
CA LEU A 135 3.35 15.29 14.17
C LEU A 135 2.20 14.81 13.26
N PRO A 136 1.33 13.90 13.75
CA PRO A 136 0.15 13.46 12.99
C PRO A 136 -0.73 14.62 12.49
N GLU A 137 -0.86 15.68 13.27
CA GLU A 137 -1.65 16.88 12.94
C GLU A 137 -1.09 17.61 11.72
N GLU A 138 0.23 17.63 11.54
CA GLU A 138 0.89 18.24 10.38
C GLU A 138 0.59 17.46 9.10
N LEU A 139 0.58 16.13 9.18
CA LEU A 139 0.19 15.28 8.06
C LEU A 139 -1.29 15.47 7.71
N VAL A 140 -2.17 15.55 8.72
CA VAL A 140 -3.60 15.81 8.52
C VAL A 140 -3.82 17.14 7.82
N PHE A 141 -3.13 18.20 8.26
CA PHE A 141 -3.22 19.52 7.64
C PHE A 141 -2.76 19.50 6.17
N GLN A 142 -1.61 18.89 5.87
CA GLN A 142 -1.12 18.73 4.49
C GLN A 142 -2.14 17.98 3.62
N THR A 143 -2.68 16.88 4.14
CA THR A 143 -3.67 16.03 3.44
C THR A 143 -4.95 16.81 3.13
N GLN A 144 -5.47 17.55 4.11
CA GLN A 144 -6.68 18.38 3.94
C GLN A 144 -6.46 19.47 2.88
N ARG A 145 -5.30 20.14 2.92
CA ARG A 145 -4.94 21.17 1.93
C ARG A 145 -4.87 20.58 0.52
N ALA A 146 -4.17 19.47 0.34
CA ALA A 146 -4.06 18.79 -0.95
C ALA A 146 -5.44 18.34 -1.46
N LEU A 147 -6.31 17.85 -0.56
CA LEU A 147 -7.65 17.40 -0.94
C LEU A 147 -8.54 18.58 -1.37
N GLN A 148 -8.42 19.73 -0.70
CA GLN A 148 -9.11 20.94 -1.12
C GLN A 148 -8.64 21.39 -2.49
N GLN A 149 -7.34 21.37 -2.77
CA GLN A 149 -6.79 21.73 -4.09
C GLN A 149 -7.32 20.80 -5.19
N LEU A 150 -7.33 19.48 -4.96
CA LEU A 150 -7.89 18.50 -5.88
C LEU A 150 -9.38 18.78 -6.17
N LYS A 151 -10.18 19.07 -5.14
CA LYS A 151 -11.61 19.41 -5.30
C LYS A 151 -11.81 20.69 -6.11
N HIS A 152 -10.99 21.71 -5.89
CA HIS A 152 -11.07 22.96 -6.65
C HIS A 152 -10.73 22.74 -8.13
N ALA A 153 -9.61 22.06 -8.42
CA ALA A 153 -9.16 21.80 -9.78
C ALA A 153 -10.17 20.97 -10.60
N ARG A 154 -10.88 20.04 -9.95
CA ARG A 154 -11.97 19.28 -10.59
C ARG A 154 -13.21 20.12 -10.89
N THR A 155 -13.53 21.09 -10.03
CA THR A 155 -14.68 21.99 -10.24
C THR A 155 -14.41 23.06 -11.30
N SER A 156 -13.15 23.51 -11.41
CA SER A 156 -12.74 24.56 -12.35
C SER A 156 -12.36 24.05 -13.75
N GLY A 157 -12.40 22.73 -14.00
CA GLY A 157 -12.05 22.13 -15.30
C GLY A 157 -10.55 22.17 -15.63
N SER A 158 -9.68 22.39 -14.64
CA SER A 158 -8.23 22.55 -14.84
C SER A 158 -7.45 21.22 -14.82
N LEU A 159 -8.13 20.10 -14.56
CA LEU A 159 -7.59 18.74 -14.68
C LEU A 159 -8.22 18.11 -15.94
N ALA A 160 -7.66 18.45 -17.10
CA ALA A 160 -7.96 17.83 -18.40
C ALA A 160 -6.64 17.43 -19.06
#